data_AF-A0A841GXY2-F1
#
_entry.id   AF-A0A841GXY2-F1
#
_cell.length_a   1.000
_cell.length_b   1.000
_cell.length_c   1.000
_cell.angle_alpha   90.00
_cell.angle_beta   90.00
_cell.angle_gamma   90.00
#
_symmetry.space_group_name_H-M   'P 1'
#
loop_
_entity.id
_entity.type
_entity.pdbx_description
1 polymer ?
#
loop_
_entity_poly.entity_id
_entity_poly.type
_entity_poly.pdbx_seq_one_letter_code
_entity_poly.pdbx_strand_id
1 'polypeptide(L)'
;MRHLNDEAIARLVDEPAEPHEAQHLRECLVCRRELMEMRAQTTALAELADPPLPAEAWDRLEARLRDERLLDGPAPVRRGWVRLHGVRAAAAVALFLLGGAAGAALWSRRGAPSPPLALIPAQNATRTAPSPAAEGEADGGAELFAPAPARSLMSPVPSSPAGVRLVSTAQPEPATTRIRTPDPRPRASAPRPAPVRVTRRQAEQAARELVQAQAAYVAALQRYTDIADPASGNDADTRMAALDQLIELTGAALERTPEDPVINGYHLAATAERDRLRREQARDAETNWF
;
A
#
# COMPACT_ATOMS: atom_id res chain seq x y z
N MET A 1 21.30 -12.42 27.28
CA MET A 1 20.76 -11.20 26.62
C MET A 1 19.78 -11.67 25.56
N ARG A 2 18.69 -10.93 25.34
CA ARG A 2 17.69 -11.26 24.32
C ARG A 2 18.14 -10.68 22.98
N HIS A 3 18.14 -11.47 21.92
CA HIS A 3 18.48 -11.04 20.56
C HIS A 3 17.45 -10.04 20.03
N LEU A 4 17.83 -9.26 19.01
CA LEU A 4 16.86 -8.54 18.18
C LEU A 4 15.95 -9.57 17.49
N ASN A 5 14.70 -9.19 17.23
CA ASN A 5 13.79 -10.01 16.42
C ASN A 5 14.16 -9.90 14.94
N ASP A 6 13.71 -10.89 14.17
CA ASP A 6 14.03 -11.00 12.76
C ASP A 6 13.50 -9.80 11.97
N GLU A 7 12.35 -9.23 12.35
CA GLU A 7 11.80 -8.03 11.70
C GLU A 7 12.69 -6.80 11.92
N ALA A 8 13.25 -6.61 13.12
CA ALA A 8 14.20 -5.51 13.35
C ALA A 8 15.49 -5.73 12.57
N ILE A 9 16.03 -6.95 12.52
CA ILE A 9 17.24 -7.24 11.74
C ILE A 9 17.00 -7.00 10.25
N ALA A 10 15.84 -7.41 9.71
CA ALA A 10 15.46 -7.18 8.32
C ALA A 10 15.34 -5.68 8.00
N ARG A 11 14.69 -4.89 8.86
CA ARG A 11 14.61 -3.42 8.71
C ARG A 11 15.99 -2.77 8.63
N LEU A 12 16.93 -3.23 9.46
CA LEU A 12 18.30 -2.71 9.50
C LEU A 12 19.13 -3.02 8.25
N VAL A 13 18.66 -3.85 7.32
CA VAL A 13 19.33 -4.06 6.03
C VAL A 13 19.43 -2.74 5.27
N ASP A 14 18.32 -2.00 5.18
CA ASP A 14 18.19 -0.77 4.39
C ASP A 14 18.11 0.51 5.25
N GLU A 15 17.70 0.39 6.51
CA GLU A 15 17.54 1.53 7.42
C GLU A 15 18.69 1.66 8.44
N PRO A 16 19.00 2.88 8.91
CA PRO A 16 19.98 3.09 9.97
C PRO A 16 19.48 2.53 11.32
N ALA A 17 20.41 1.97 12.09
CA ALA A 17 20.13 1.48 13.44
C ALA A 17 19.87 2.61 14.43
N GLU A 18 18.86 2.41 15.29
CA GLU A 18 18.66 3.26 16.46
C GLU A 18 19.82 3.10 17.45
N PRO A 19 20.06 4.08 18.35
CA PRO A 19 21.20 4.04 19.27
C PRO A 19 21.29 2.76 20.13
N HIS A 20 20.13 2.24 20.54
CA HIS A 20 20.05 1.03 21.37
C HIS A 20 20.33 -0.25 20.57
N GLU A 21 19.88 -0.32 19.31
CA GLU A 21 20.17 -1.41 18.37
C GLU A 21 21.65 -1.41 17.98
N ALA A 22 22.22 -0.22 17.72
CA ALA A 22 23.64 -0.07 17.43
C ALA A 22 24.52 -0.52 18.60
N GLN A 23 24.12 -0.21 19.85
CA GLN A 23 24.78 -0.75 21.03
C GLN A 23 24.69 -2.28 21.07
N HIS A 24 23.50 -2.84 20.81
CA HIS A 24 23.31 -4.28 20.77
C HIS A 24 24.19 -4.96 19.72
N LEU A 25 24.27 -4.42 18.49
CA LEU A 25 25.09 -4.97 17.40
C LEU A 25 26.59 -4.94 17.69
N ARG A 26 27.07 -3.98 18.50
CA ARG A 26 28.46 -3.97 18.97
C ARG A 26 28.75 -5.15 19.91
N GLU A 27 27.80 -5.49 20.77
CA GLU A 27 27.95 -6.49 21.83
C GLU A 27 27.54 -7.90 21.39
N CYS A 28 26.63 -8.03 20.42
CA CYS A 28 26.02 -9.30 20.00
C CYS A 28 26.58 -9.76 18.64
N LEU A 29 27.42 -10.80 18.66
CA LEU A 29 27.98 -11.39 17.44
C LEU A 29 26.94 -12.09 16.56
N VAL A 30 25.89 -12.67 17.17
CA VAL A 30 24.85 -13.41 16.43
C VAL A 30 24.05 -12.46 15.54
N CYS A 31 23.45 -11.41 16.12
CA CYS A 31 22.65 -10.45 15.35
C CYS A 31 23.49 -9.70 14.30
N ARG A 32 24.77 -9.44 14.59
CA ARG A 32 25.68 -8.83 13.61
C ARG A 32 25.96 -9.77 12.43
N ARG A 33 26.16 -11.06 12.67
CA ARG A 33 26.35 -12.04 11.59
C ARG A 33 25.09 -12.16 10.75
N GLU A 34 23.92 -12.23 11.37
CA GLU A 34 22.63 -12.30 10.67
C GLU A 34 22.40 -11.07 9.79
N LEU A 35 22.64 -9.87 10.32
CA LEU A 35 22.53 -8.63 9.54
C LEU A 35 23.52 -8.60 8.35
N MET A 36 24.76 -9.05 8.56
CA MET A 36 25.75 -9.11 7.47
C MET A 36 25.34 -10.12 6.38
N GLU A 37 24.81 -11.26 6.78
CA GLU A 37 24.31 -12.29 5.85
C GLU A 37 23.15 -11.74 5.00
N MET A 38 22.15 -11.11 5.64
CA MET A 38 21.02 -10.50 4.91
C MET A 38 21.49 -9.41 3.92
N ARG A 39 22.41 -8.53 4.34
CA ARG A 39 22.98 -7.50 3.44
C ARG A 39 23.79 -8.08 2.29
N ALA A 40 24.52 -9.16 2.53
CA ALA A 40 25.25 -9.88 1.47
C ALA A 40 24.28 -10.47 0.45
N GLN A 41 23.16 -11.05 0.90
CA GLN A 41 22.11 -11.57 0.01
C GLN A 41 21.46 -10.45 -0.80
N THR A 42 21.13 -9.30 -0.19
CA THR A 42 20.59 -8.14 -0.92
C THR A 42 21.57 -7.64 -1.98
N THR A 43 22.86 -7.59 -1.66
CA THR A 43 23.92 -7.20 -2.60
C THR A 43 24.01 -8.18 -3.76
N ALA A 44 24.01 -9.49 -3.49
CA ALA A 44 24.05 -10.53 -4.52
C ALA A 44 22.83 -10.49 -5.45
N LEU A 45 21.64 -10.15 -4.92
CA LEU A 45 20.44 -9.97 -5.73
C LEU A 45 20.52 -8.70 -6.59
N ALA A 46 21.10 -7.61 -6.05
CA ALA A 46 21.28 -6.36 -6.79
C ALA A 46 22.31 -6.46 -7.94
N GLU A 47 23.20 -7.46 -7.91
CA GLU A 47 24.14 -7.73 -9.00
C GLU A 47 23.51 -8.45 -10.20
N LEU A 48 22.29 -8.97 -10.05
CA LEU A 48 21.57 -9.61 -11.15
C LEU A 48 21.18 -8.57 -12.21
N ALA A 49 21.25 -8.96 -13.48
CA ALA A 49 20.84 -8.07 -14.57
C ALA A 49 19.32 -7.80 -14.51
N ASP A 50 18.96 -6.52 -14.62
CA ASP A 50 17.55 -6.13 -14.71
C ASP A 50 16.91 -6.72 -15.97
N PRO A 51 15.72 -7.34 -15.87
CA PRO A 51 14.97 -7.76 -17.05
C PRO A 51 14.57 -6.52 -17.87
N PRO A 52 14.61 -6.58 -19.21
CA PRO A 52 14.20 -5.45 -20.03
C PRO A 52 12.72 -5.15 -19.80
N LEU A 53 12.43 -3.92 -19.37
CA LEU A 53 11.06 -3.43 -19.27
C LEU A 53 10.50 -3.12 -20.66
N PRO A 54 9.20 -3.40 -20.92
CA PRO A 54 8.52 -2.94 -22.13
C PRO A 54 8.64 -1.41 -22.26
N ALA A 55 8.82 -0.91 -23.48
CA ALA A 55 9.05 0.52 -23.72
C ALA A 55 7.89 1.38 -23.17
N GLU A 56 6.66 0.90 -23.27
CA GLU A 56 5.45 1.60 -22.81
C GLU A 56 5.09 1.35 -21.33
N ALA A 57 5.91 0.61 -20.58
CA ALA A 57 5.59 0.26 -19.18
C ALA A 57 5.43 1.51 -18.30
N TRP A 58 6.31 2.50 -18.47
CA TRP A 58 6.27 3.76 -17.74
C TRP A 58 5.07 4.61 -18.12
N ASP A 59 4.75 4.73 -19.41
CA ASP A 59 3.59 5.49 -19.89
C ASP A 59 2.28 4.89 -19.36
N ARG A 60 2.18 3.56 -19.38
CA ARG A 60 1.00 2.83 -18.85
C ARG A 60 0.86 3.02 -17.34
N LEU A 61 1.96 2.97 -16.59
CA LEU A 61 1.96 3.23 -15.15
C LEU A 61 1.54 4.67 -14.86
N GLU A 62 2.11 5.64 -15.57
CA GLU A 62 1.80 7.06 -15.38
C GLU A 62 0.33 7.37 -15.71
N ALA A 63 -0.21 6.79 -16.79
CA ALA A 63 -1.63 6.89 -17.12
C ALA A 63 -2.52 6.36 -15.98
N ARG A 64 -2.17 5.18 -15.44
CA ARG A 64 -2.92 4.58 -14.33
C ARG A 64 -2.84 5.40 -13.05
N LEU A 65 -1.67 5.93 -12.70
CA LEU A 65 -1.49 6.80 -11.54
C LEU A 65 -2.26 8.13 -11.68
N ARG A 66 -2.42 8.66 -12.90
CA ARG A 66 -3.30 9.82 -13.16
C ARG A 66 -4.78 9.47 -13.00
N ASP A 67 -5.21 8.31 -13.51
CA ASP A 67 -6.58 7.83 -13.34
C ASP A 67 -6.93 7.62 -11.86
N GLU A 68 -5.97 7.12 -11.08
CA GLU A 68 -6.07 6.96 -9.62
C GLU A 68 -5.88 8.27 -8.84
N ARG A 69 -5.63 9.39 -9.54
CA ARG A 69 -5.38 10.74 -8.97
C ARG A 69 -4.23 10.79 -7.96
N LEU A 70 -3.25 9.90 -8.11
CA LEU A 70 -2.00 9.90 -7.34
C LEU A 70 -0.96 10.85 -7.96
N LEU A 71 -1.12 11.18 -9.24
CA LEU A 71 -0.37 12.22 -9.93
C LEU A 71 -1.30 13.36 -10.31
N ASP A 72 -0.84 14.60 -10.07
CA ASP A 72 -1.51 15.78 -10.59
C ASP A 72 -1.50 15.75 -12.11
N GLY A 73 -2.69 15.78 -12.71
CA GLY A 73 -2.82 16.03 -14.14
C GLY A 73 -2.31 17.44 -14.47
N PRO A 74 -1.84 17.70 -15.70
CA PRO A 74 -1.55 19.06 -16.12
C PRO A 74 -2.79 19.92 -15.88
N ALA A 75 -2.64 20.99 -15.09
CA ALA A 75 -3.76 21.86 -14.76
C ALA A 75 -4.46 22.29 -16.06
N PRO A 76 -5.80 22.12 -16.18
CA PRO A 76 -6.49 22.49 -17.40
C PRO A 76 -6.24 23.97 -17.65
N VAL A 77 -5.56 24.30 -18.76
CA VAL A 77 -5.33 25.68 -19.16
C VAL A 77 -6.70 26.32 -19.32
N ARG A 78 -7.08 27.18 -18.38
CA ARG A 78 -8.36 27.88 -18.40
C ARG A 78 -8.41 28.71 -19.68
N ARG A 79 -9.13 28.20 -20.68
CA ARG A 79 -9.31 28.78 -22.03
C ARG A 79 -9.77 30.26 -22.01
N GLY A 80 -10.30 30.73 -20.88
CA GLY A 80 -10.65 32.13 -20.63
C GLY A 80 -9.47 33.08 -20.39
N TRP A 81 -8.35 32.62 -19.84
CA TRP A 81 -7.20 33.49 -19.52
C TRP A 81 -6.46 33.96 -20.78
N VAL A 82 -6.35 33.07 -21.78
CA VAL A 82 -5.76 33.39 -23.10
C VAL A 82 -6.61 34.40 -23.87
N ARG A 83 -7.95 34.33 -23.78
CA ARG A 83 -8.83 35.33 -24.42
C ARG A 83 -8.73 36.71 -23.76
N LEU A 84 -8.66 36.77 -22.43
CA LEU A 84 -8.59 38.05 -21.71
C LEU A 84 -7.28 38.79 -21.97
N HIS A 85 -6.15 38.07 -22.04
CA HIS A 85 -4.84 38.67 -22.34
C HIS A 85 -4.63 38.96 -23.83
N GLY A 86 -5.20 38.15 -24.73
CA GLY A 86 -5.20 38.44 -26.17
C GLY A 86 -5.95 39.74 -26.52
N VAL A 87 -7.11 39.97 -25.91
CA VAL A 87 -7.87 41.23 -26.11
C VAL A 87 -7.13 42.43 -25.51
N ARG A 88 -6.47 42.27 -24.36
CA ARG A 88 -5.64 43.33 -23.76
C ARG A 88 -4.44 43.70 -24.62
N ALA A 89 -3.76 42.72 -25.22
CA ALA A 89 -2.65 42.98 -26.13
C ALA A 89 -3.12 43.72 -27.40
N ALA A 90 -4.25 43.30 -27.98
CA ALA A 90 -4.84 43.99 -29.14
C ALA A 90 -5.25 45.44 -28.82
N ALA A 91 -5.83 45.67 -27.64
CA ALA A 91 -6.19 47.02 -27.20
C ALA A 91 -4.97 47.92 -26.97
N ALA A 92 -3.88 47.38 -26.42
CA ALA A 92 -2.63 48.12 -26.23
C ALA A 92 -2.00 48.54 -27.58
N VAL A 93 -2.00 47.65 -28.58
CA VAL A 93 -1.54 47.97 -29.94
C VAL A 93 -2.43 49.04 -30.58
N ALA A 94 -3.76 48.90 -30.46
CA ALA A 94 -4.69 49.88 -31.01
C ALA A 94 -4.50 51.27 -30.38
N LEU A 95 -4.36 51.35 -29.05
CA LEU A 95 -4.09 52.62 -28.35
C LEU A 95 -2.72 53.21 -28.71
N PHE A 96 -1.68 52.37 -28.89
CA PHE A 96 -0.36 52.83 -29.32
C PHE A 96 -0.39 53.41 -30.74
N LEU A 97 -1.07 52.75 -31.67
CA LEU A 97 -1.21 53.25 -33.05
C LEU A 97 -2.06 54.53 -33.11
N LEU A 98 -3.16 54.58 -32.36
CA LEU A 98 -4.02 55.77 -32.30
C LEU A 98 -3.31 56.96 -31.63
N GLY A 99 -2.59 56.70 -30.54
CA GLY A 99 -1.79 57.70 -29.82
C GLY A 99 -0.57 58.19 -30.61
N GLY A 100 0.10 57.29 -31.35
CA GLY A 100 1.23 57.62 -32.22
C GLY A 100 0.82 58.54 -33.37
N ALA A 101 -0.31 58.29 -34.01
CA ALA A 101 -0.83 59.14 -35.09
C ALA A 101 -1.26 60.53 -34.58
N ALA A 102 -1.93 60.59 -33.42
CA ALA A 102 -2.32 61.87 -32.82
C ALA A 102 -1.11 62.69 -32.31
N GLY A 103 -0.09 62.02 -31.76
CA GLY A 103 1.14 62.65 -31.30
C GLY A 103 1.96 63.27 -32.44
N ALA A 104 2.08 62.59 -33.58
CA ALA A 104 2.78 63.10 -34.76
C ALA A 104 2.09 64.35 -35.36
N ALA A 105 0.76 64.38 -35.38
CA ALA A 105 -0.01 65.53 -35.88
C ALA A 105 0.11 66.77 -34.97
N LEU A 106 0.22 66.59 -33.65
CA LEU A 106 0.43 67.72 -32.72
C LEU A 106 1.86 68.28 -32.77
N TRP A 107 2.87 67.45 -33.03
CA TRP A 107 4.27 67.89 -33.13
C TRP A 107 4.52 68.71 -34.40
N SER A 108 3.85 68.38 -35.50
CA SER A 108 3.85 69.18 -36.74
C SER A 108 3.33 70.62 -36.56
N ARG A 109 2.46 70.87 -35.57
CA ARG A 109 1.89 72.19 -35.28
C ARG A 109 2.71 73.04 -34.28
N ARG A 110 3.79 72.50 -33.70
CA ARG A 110 4.64 73.22 -32.72
C ARG A 110 5.85 73.94 -33.33
N GLY A 111 5.97 74.00 -34.66
CA GLY A 111 6.96 74.82 -35.38
C GLY A 111 6.65 76.32 -35.46
N ALA A 112 5.84 76.87 -34.54
CA ALA A 112 5.53 78.30 -34.50
C ALA A 112 6.11 78.93 -33.22
N PRO A 113 6.84 80.06 -33.32
CA PRO A 113 7.61 80.63 -32.22
C PRO A 113 6.72 81.16 -31.09
N SER A 114 7.20 80.93 -29.87
CA SER A 114 6.53 81.20 -28.59
C SER A 114 6.38 82.69 -28.29
N PRO A 115 5.25 83.16 -27.75
CA PRO A 115 5.18 84.43 -27.03
C PRO A 115 5.64 84.24 -25.55
N PRO A 116 6.17 85.30 -24.91
CA PRO A 116 6.88 85.18 -23.65
C PRO A 116 5.97 84.96 -22.44
N LEU A 117 6.56 84.20 -21.52
CA LEU A 117 6.22 83.88 -20.13
C LEU A 117 5.37 84.95 -19.39
N ALA A 118 4.24 84.50 -18.85
CA ALA A 118 3.61 85.09 -17.66
C ALA A 118 3.80 84.12 -16.50
N LEU A 119 4.54 84.55 -15.47
CA LEU A 119 4.65 83.84 -14.19
C LEU A 119 3.30 83.89 -13.46
N ILE A 120 2.78 82.74 -13.06
CA ILE A 120 1.71 82.63 -12.05
C ILE A 120 2.17 81.60 -11.00
N PRO A 121 2.16 81.95 -9.70
CA PRO A 121 2.80 81.16 -8.65
C PRO A 121 1.97 79.95 -8.20
N ALA A 122 2.71 78.97 -7.67
CA ALA A 122 2.27 77.69 -7.17
C ALA A 122 1.24 77.79 -6.02
N GLN A 123 0.27 76.87 -6.02
CA GLN A 123 -0.59 76.61 -4.88
C GLN A 123 -0.65 75.09 -4.64
N ASN A 124 0.02 74.64 -3.59
CA ASN A 124 -0.13 73.30 -3.04
C ASN A 124 -1.46 73.23 -2.29
N ALA A 125 -2.30 72.25 -2.64
CA ALA A 125 -3.45 71.86 -1.81
C ALA A 125 -3.26 70.42 -1.32
N THR A 126 -2.85 70.32 -0.07
CA THR A 126 -2.97 69.12 0.77
C THR A 126 -4.39 69.06 1.34
N ARG A 127 -4.94 67.84 1.47
CA ARG A 127 -5.92 67.30 2.46
C ARG A 127 -6.94 66.37 1.79
N THR A 128 -7.50 65.32 2.38
CA THR A 128 -7.30 64.53 3.62
C THR A 128 -8.23 63.31 3.49
N ALA A 129 -7.86 62.20 4.12
CA ALA A 129 -8.63 60.95 4.29
C ALA A 129 -10.00 61.14 5.01
N PRO A 130 -10.86 60.10 5.19
CA PRO A 130 -10.64 59.14 6.30
C PRO A 130 -11.16 57.69 6.09
N SER A 131 -10.63 56.79 6.95
CA SER A 131 -11.15 55.48 7.40
C SER A 131 -12.43 55.65 8.26
N PRO A 132 -13.21 54.64 8.78
CA PRO A 132 -12.78 53.30 9.26
C PRO A 132 -13.79 52.10 9.14
N ALA A 133 -13.30 50.90 9.52
CA ALA A 133 -13.84 49.77 10.34
C ALA A 133 -15.37 49.46 10.39
N ALA A 134 -15.92 48.28 10.77
CA ALA A 134 -15.49 47.06 11.48
C ALA A 134 -16.62 46.00 11.29
N GLU A 135 -16.32 44.69 11.22
CA GLU A 135 -16.63 43.63 12.23
C GLU A 135 -18.04 43.01 12.19
N GLY A 136 -18.10 41.68 12.45
CA GLY A 136 -19.33 40.91 12.66
C GLY A 136 -19.08 39.40 12.73
N GLU A 137 -19.22 38.86 13.95
CA GLU A 137 -18.78 37.55 14.46
C GLU A 137 -19.95 36.54 14.60
N ALA A 138 -19.62 35.32 15.11
CA ALA A 138 -20.45 34.26 15.71
C ALA A 138 -20.95 33.12 14.78
N ASP A 139 -21.18 31.87 15.21
CA ASP A 139 -20.80 31.01 16.35
C ASP A 139 -21.50 29.63 16.09
N GLY A 140 -20.99 28.54 16.67
CA GLY A 140 -21.82 27.42 17.15
C GLY A 140 -21.99 26.14 16.31
N GLY A 141 -21.72 24.98 16.94
CA GLY A 141 -22.60 23.80 16.86
C GLY A 141 -22.00 22.47 16.39
N ALA A 142 -21.63 21.61 17.33
CA ALA A 142 -21.38 20.18 17.12
C ALA A 142 -22.69 19.38 17.02
N GLU A 143 -22.70 18.22 16.34
CA GLU A 143 -23.44 17.02 16.80
C GLU A 143 -22.98 15.73 16.08
N LEU A 144 -22.82 14.67 16.88
CA LEU A 144 -22.63 13.27 16.48
C LEU A 144 -23.93 12.72 15.88
N PHE A 145 -23.86 11.78 14.92
CA PHE A 145 -24.85 10.69 14.84
C PHE A 145 -24.36 9.49 14.00
N ALA A 146 -24.27 8.32 14.64
CA ALA A 146 -24.39 6.99 14.04
C ALA A 146 -25.51 6.26 14.82
N PRO A 147 -26.35 5.42 14.18
CA PRO A 147 -26.40 3.98 14.52
C PRO A 147 -26.81 3.04 13.34
N ALA A 148 -26.17 1.86 13.12
CA ALA A 148 -26.54 0.49 13.59
C ALA A 148 -27.48 -0.32 12.62
N PRO A 149 -27.86 -1.60 12.86
CA PRO A 149 -27.09 -2.80 12.45
C PRO A 149 -27.90 -3.98 11.80
N ALA A 150 -27.16 -5.02 11.38
CA ALA A 150 -27.42 -6.48 11.39
C ALA A 150 -28.65 -7.12 10.71
N ARG A 151 -28.39 -8.19 9.94
CA ARG A 151 -29.24 -9.39 9.96
C ARG A 151 -28.44 -10.68 9.72
N SER A 152 -28.43 -11.50 10.76
CA SER A 152 -27.94 -12.88 10.82
C SER A 152 -29.12 -13.81 10.55
N LEU A 153 -28.93 -14.86 9.77
CA LEU A 153 -29.74 -16.08 9.79
C LEU A 153 -28.81 -17.27 9.62
N MET A 154 -28.89 -18.19 10.57
CA MET A 154 -28.09 -19.41 10.65
C MET A 154 -29.01 -20.64 10.56
N SER A 155 -28.43 -21.72 10.03
CA SER A 155 -28.72 -23.16 10.24
C SER A 155 -29.80 -23.84 9.35
N PRO A 156 -29.77 -25.20 9.18
CA PRO A 156 -28.82 -26.21 9.71
C PRO A 156 -28.26 -27.25 8.69
N VAL A 157 -27.32 -28.06 9.24
CA VAL A 157 -26.57 -29.23 8.76
C VAL A 157 -27.45 -30.47 8.48
N PRO A 158 -26.95 -31.46 7.70
CA PRO A 158 -26.87 -32.83 8.24
C PRO A 158 -25.49 -33.51 8.06
N SER A 159 -25.21 -34.46 8.95
CA SER A 159 -23.90 -35.04 9.27
C SER A 159 -23.60 -36.43 8.66
N SER A 160 -22.29 -36.74 8.56
CA SER A 160 -21.60 -38.04 8.82
C SER A 160 -21.39 -39.07 7.68
N PRO A 161 -20.45 -40.07 7.78
CA PRO A 161 -19.29 -40.26 8.70
C PRO A 161 -17.97 -40.77 8.04
N ALA A 162 -16.79 -40.39 8.58
CA ALA A 162 -15.51 -41.14 8.67
C ALA A 162 -14.39 -40.14 9.04
N GLY A 163 -13.51 -40.27 10.02
CA GLY A 163 -13.13 -41.36 10.91
C GLY A 163 -11.64 -41.20 11.26
N VAL A 164 -11.25 -40.16 12.01
CA VAL A 164 -9.91 -40.05 12.62
C VAL A 164 -10.08 -39.64 14.08
N ARG A 165 -9.79 -40.56 15.00
CA ARG A 165 -9.84 -40.34 16.45
C ARG A 165 -8.60 -39.59 16.91
N LEU A 166 -8.75 -38.33 17.32
CA LEU A 166 -7.81 -37.68 18.23
C LEU A 166 -8.21 -38.02 19.67
N VAL A 167 -7.26 -38.58 20.42
CA VAL A 167 -7.41 -38.94 21.83
C VAL A 167 -7.62 -37.65 22.64
N SER A 168 -8.86 -37.44 23.11
CA SER A 168 -9.23 -36.39 24.05
C SER A 168 -9.09 -36.93 25.47
N THR A 169 -8.12 -36.42 26.22
CA THR A 169 -8.00 -36.69 27.66
C THR A 169 -8.78 -35.66 28.46
N ALA A 170 -9.83 -36.14 29.12
CA ALA A 170 -10.49 -35.62 30.32
C ALA A 170 -11.04 -34.17 30.30
N GLN A 171 -12.37 -34.06 30.18
CA GLN A 171 -13.17 -32.93 30.67
C GLN A 171 -13.26 -32.95 32.21
N PRO A 172 -13.10 -31.82 32.91
CA PRO A 172 -13.68 -31.62 34.23
C PRO A 172 -15.05 -30.95 34.13
N GLU A 173 -15.98 -31.39 34.99
CA GLU A 173 -17.35 -30.89 35.12
C GLU A 173 -17.47 -29.40 35.50
N PRO A 174 -18.61 -28.75 35.21
CA PRO A 174 -18.82 -27.33 35.49
C PRO A 174 -19.13 -27.08 36.98
N ALA A 175 -18.09 -26.80 37.78
CA ALA A 175 -18.26 -26.22 39.10
C ALA A 175 -18.55 -24.71 38.98
N THR A 176 -19.74 -24.29 39.42
CA THR A 176 -20.15 -22.89 39.60
C THR A 176 -19.19 -22.16 40.55
N THR A 177 -18.23 -21.44 39.98
CA THR A 177 -17.27 -20.67 40.78
C THR A 177 -17.79 -19.25 40.95
N ARG A 178 -18.31 -18.94 42.15
CA ARG A 178 -18.57 -17.56 42.57
C ARG A 178 -17.27 -16.75 42.47
N ILE A 179 -17.34 -15.60 41.80
CA ILE A 179 -16.24 -14.63 41.76
C ILE A 179 -15.99 -14.15 43.19
N ARG A 180 -14.89 -14.60 43.78
CA ARG A 180 -14.38 -14.14 45.07
C ARG A 180 -13.31 -13.08 44.78
N THR A 181 -13.48 -11.90 45.35
CA THR A 181 -12.54 -10.78 45.29
C THR A 181 -11.12 -11.22 45.67
N PRO A 182 -10.06 -10.70 45.01
CA PRO A 182 -8.70 -11.19 45.23
C PRO A 182 -8.12 -10.72 46.58
N ASP A 183 -7.67 -11.68 47.38
CA ASP A 183 -6.87 -11.50 48.61
C ASP A 183 -5.45 -11.01 48.23
N PRO A 184 -4.93 -9.91 48.81
CA PRO A 184 -3.62 -9.34 48.47
C PRO A 184 -2.45 -10.09 49.15
N ARG A 185 -2.39 -11.41 49.01
CA ARG A 185 -1.21 -12.20 49.39
C ARG A 185 -0.36 -12.50 48.16
N PRO A 186 0.97 -12.50 48.26
CA PRO A 186 1.84 -12.86 47.15
C PRO A 186 1.51 -14.30 46.71
N ARG A 187 1.03 -14.46 45.47
CA ARG A 187 0.84 -15.76 44.84
C ARG A 187 2.20 -16.45 44.82
N ALA A 188 2.34 -17.54 45.58
CA ALA A 188 3.45 -18.46 45.42
C ALA A 188 3.48 -18.90 43.96
N SER A 189 4.60 -18.63 43.28
CA SER A 189 4.84 -19.01 41.90
C SER A 189 4.52 -20.49 41.72
N ALA A 190 3.62 -20.82 40.79
CA ALA A 190 3.36 -22.21 40.42
C ALA A 190 4.68 -22.90 40.08
N PRO A 191 4.92 -24.14 40.54
CA PRO A 191 6.17 -24.82 40.26
C PRO A 191 6.35 -24.94 38.75
N ARG A 192 7.44 -24.36 38.25
CA ARG A 192 7.87 -24.45 36.85
C ARG A 192 7.91 -25.94 36.48
N PRO A 193 7.24 -26.39 35.39
CA PRO A 193 7.27 -27.80 35.01
C PRO A 193 8.74 -28.21 34.87
N ALA A 194 9.13 -29.26 35.59
CA ALA A 194 10.48 -29.76 35.57
C ALA A 194 10.88 -30.07 34.12
N PRO A 195 12.11 -29.77 33.69
CA PRO A 195 12.54 -30.08 32.33
C PRO A 195 12.35 -31.56 32.10
N VAL A 196 11.55 -31.91 31.08
CA VAL A 196 11.38 -33.29 30.63
C VAL A 196 12.78 -33.80 30.28
N ARG A 197 13.29 -34.74 31.09
CA ARG A 197 14.60 -35.35 30.85
C ARG A 197 14.48 -36.31 29.67
N VAL A 198 14.71 -35.78 28.47
CA VAL A 198 14.77 -36.58 27.25
C VAL A 198 16.10 -37.34 27.25
N THR A 199 16.03 -38.66 27.10
CA THR A 199 17.24 -39.49 26.97
C THR A 199 17.89 -39.28 25.60
N ARG A 200 19.21 -39.52 25.49
CA ARG A 200 19.91 -39.46 24.21
C ARG A 200 19.25 -40.33 23.12
N ARG A 201 18.79 -41.53 23.48
CA ARG A 201 18.09 -42.44 22.56
C ARG A 201 16.75 -41.86 22.07
N GLN A 202 16.00 -41.18 22.93
CA GLN A 202 14.75 -40.52 22.56
C GLN A 202 15.00 -39.32 21.63
N ALA A 203 16.06 -38.54 21.87
CA ALA A 203 16.45 -37.45 20.98
C ALA A 203 16.88 -37.97 19.59
N GLU A 204 17.66 -39.05 19.54
CA GLU A 204 18.07 -39.70 18.29
C GLU A 204 16.87 -40.31 17.54
N GLN A 205 15.88 -40.86 18.25
CA GLN A 205 14.63 -41.36 17.67
C GLN A 205 13.82 -40.22 17.03
N ALA A 206 13.59 -39.13 17.75
CA ALA A 206 12.85 -37.97 17.26
C ALA A 206 13.54 -37.32 16.05
N ALA A 207 14.88 -37.28 16.02
CA ALA A 207 15.63 -36.79 14.86
C ALA A 207 15.41 -37.66 13.62
N ARG A 208 15.38 -39.00 13.76
CA ARG A 208 15.07 -39.91 12.65
C ARG A 208 13.65 -39.74 12.13
N GLU A 209 12.69 -39.59 13.04
CA GLU A 209 11.28 -39.35 12.69
C GLU A 209 11.12 -38.03 11.93
N LEU A 210 11.82 -36.97 12.35
CA LEU A 210 11.83 -35.68 11.65
C LEU A 210 12.37 -35.81 10.21
N VAL A 211 13.50 -36.50 10.04
CA VAL A 211 14.08 -36.72 8.70
C VAL A 211 13.13 -37.52 7.80
N GLN A 212 12.46 -38.54 8.34
CA GLN A 212 11.47 -39.32 7.60
C GLN A 212 10.25 -38.48 7.23
N ALA A 213 9.75 -37.66 8.15
CA ALA A 213 8.64 -36.76 7.90
C ALA A 213 8.99 -35.72 6.83
N GLN A 214 10.22 -35.16 6.87
CA GLN A 214 10.70 -34.25 5.85
C GLN A 214 10.80 -34.92 4.48
N ALA A 215 11.33 -36.14 4.41
CA ALA A 215 11.39 -36.89 3.16
C ALA A 215 9.99 -37.19 2.61
N ALA A 216 9.04 -37.54 3.47
CA ALA A 216 7.64 -37.77 3.08
C ALA A 216 6.97 -36.49 2.55
N TYR A 217 7.23 -35.35 3.19
CA TYR A 217 6.75 -34.04 2.74
C TYR A 217 7.30 -33.68 1.36
N VAL A 218 8.62 -33.81 1.16
CA VAL A 218 9.26 -33.52 -0.14
C VAL A 218 8.71 -34.43 -1.24
N ALA A 219 8.55 -35.72 -0.96
CA ALA A 219 7.95 -36.66 -1.91
C ALA A 219 6.48 -36.33 -2.22
N ALA A 220 5.72 -35.80 -1.26
CA ALA A 220 4.35 -35.32 -1.50
C ALA A 220 4.34 -34.08 -2.39
N LEU A 221 5.28 -33.16 -2.19
CA LEU A 221 5.43 -31.97 -3.01
C LEU A 221 5.78 -32.34 -4.45
N GLN A 222 6.67 -33.30 -4.66
CA GLN A 222 7.03 -33.81 -5.99
C GLN A 222 5.83 -34.42 -6.72
N ARG A 223 5.02 -35.26 -6.03
CA ARG A 223 3.78 -35.79 -6.62
C ARG A 223 2.80 -34.68 -7.01
N TYR A 224 2.69 -33.65 -6.17
CA TYR A 224 1.85 -32.49 -6.48
C TYR A 224 2.37 -31.75 -7.71
N THR A 225 3.68 -31.50 -7.81
CA THR A 225 4.26 -30.84 -8.97
C THR A 225 4.10 -31.66 -10.25
N ASP A 226 4.23 -32.98 -10.17
CA ASP A 226 4.02 -33.85 -11.34
C ASP A 226 2.57 -33.80 -11.84
N ILE A 227 1.59 -33.68 -10.93
CA ILE A 227 0.18 -33.49 -11.27
C ILE A 227 -0.07 -32.07 -11.80
N ALA A 228 0.61 -31.06 -11.24
CA ALA A 228 0.45 -29.67 -11.61
C ALA A 228 1.25 -29.26 -12.86
N ASP A 229 2.18 -30.10 -13.34
CA ASP A 229 3.03 -29.82 -14.49
C ASP A 229 2.18 -29.69 -15.76
N PRO A 230 2.19 -28.52 -16.45
CA PRO A 230 1.47 -28.35 -17.71
C PRO A 230 1.95 -29.30 -18.82
N ALA A 231 3.18 -29.83 -18.76
CA ALA A 231 3.71 -30.81 -19.71
C ALA A 231 3.15 -32.24 -19.49
N SER A 232 2.49 -32.49 -18.36
CA SER A 232 1.84 -33.78 -18.04
C SER A 232 0.55 -34.04 -18.82
N GLY A 233 0.07 -33.06 -19.61
CA GLY A 233 -1.20 -33.15 -20.33
C GLY A 233 -2.42 -32.85 -19.46
N ASN A 234 -2.24 -32.14 -18.34
CA ASN A 234 -3.35 -31.79 -17.46
C ASN A 234 -4.27 -30.77 -18.16
N ASP A 235 -5.52 -31.17 -18.39
CA ASP A 235 -6.53 -30.45 -19.17
C ASP A 235 -6.77 -29.04 -18.62
N ALA A 236 -7.03 -28.08 -19.52
CA ALA A 236 -7.24 -26.67 -19.17
C ALA A 236 -8.40 -26.52 -18.17
N ASP A 237 -9.41 -27.38 -18.27
CA ASP A 237 -10.56 -27.40 -17.37
C ASP A 237 -10.20 -27.86 -15.96
N THR A 238 -9.29 -28.85 -15.83
CA THR A 238 -8.80 -29.32 -14.52
C THR A 238 -7.99 -28.23 -13.84
N ARG A 239 -7.19 -27.49 -14.62
CA ARG A 239 -6.42 -26.35 -14.12
C ARG A 239 -7.34 -25.20 -13.69
N MET A 240 -8.40 -24.93 -14.45
CA MET A 240 -9.41 -23.93 -14.08
C MET A 240 -10.09 -24.28 -12.76
N ALA A 241 -10.50 -25.54 -12.58
CA ALA A 241 -11.11 -26.02 -11.34
C ALA A 241 -10.18 -25.90 -10.13
N ALA A 242 -8.89 -26.23 -10.30
CA ALA A 242 -7.89 -26.07 -9.24
C ALA A 242 -7.68 -24.59 -8.86
N LEU A 243 -7.66 -23.68 -9.83
CA LEU A 243 -7.53 -22.24 -9.58
C LEU A 243 -8.75 -21.68 -8.85
N ASP A 244 -9.96 -22.07 -9.24
CA ASP A 244 -11.18 -21.64 -8.55
C ASP A 244 -11.20 -22.15 -7.08
N GLN A 245 -10.78 -23.39 -6.83
CA GLN A 245 -10.65 -23.93 -5.48
C GLN A 245 -9.60 -23.17 -4.65
N LEU A 246 -8.47 -22.81 -5.25
CA LEU A 246 -7.43 -22.04 -4.57
C LEU A 246 -7.90 -20.62 -4.21
N ILE A 247 -8.64 -19.97 -5.11
CA ILE A 247 -9.24 -18.65 -4.88
C ILE A 247 -10.25 -18.70 -3.73
N GLU A 248 -11.10 -19.74 -3.69
CA GLU A 248 -12.06 -19.95 -2.59
C GLU A 248 -11.34 -20.15 -1.26
N LEU A 249 -10.33 -21.04 -1.22
CA LEU A 249 -9.56 -21.33 0.00
C LEU A 249 -8.81 -20.09 0.52
N THR A 250 -8.14 -19.36 -0.38
CA THR A 250 -7.40 -18.15 -0.01
C THR A 250 -8.33 -17.01 0.38
N GLY A 251 -9.49 -16.87 -0.26
CA GLY A 251 -10.52 -15.91 0.15
C GLY A 251 -11.03 -16.17 1.58
N ALA A 252 -11.38 -17.42 1.88
CA ALA A 252 -11.80 -17.82 3.23
C ALA A 252 -10.68 -17.65 4.28
N ALA A 253 -9.42 -17.75 3.89
CA ALA A 253 -8.28 -17.49 4.75
C ALA A 253 -8.10 -15.97 4.99
N LEU A 254 -8.22 -15.14 3.95
CA LEU A 254 -8.16 -13.67 4.06
C LEU A 254 -9.27 -13.10 4.94
N GLU A 255 -10.47 -13.69 4.94
CA GLU A 255 -11.54 -13.28 5.87
C GLU A 255 -11.13 -13.43 7.35
N ARG A 256 -10.25 -14.38 7.67
CA ARG A 256 -9.75 -14.61 9.04
C ARG A 256 -8.52 -13.77 9.34
N THR A 257 -7.67 -13.54 8.35
CA THR A 257 -6.41 -12.80 8.47
C THR A 257 -6.24 -11.82 7.30
N PRO A 258 -6.91 -10.65 7.34
CA PRO A 258 -6.94 -9.72 6.21
C PRO A 258 -5.59 -9.10 5.88
N GLU A 259 -4.69 -9.01 6.87
CA GLU A 259 -3.38 -8.36 6.74
C GLU A 259 -2.24 -9.36 6.49
N ASP A 260 -2.55 -10.62 6.17
CA ASP A 260 -1.50 -11.60 5.84
C ASP A 260 -0.97 -11.35 4.41
N PRO A 261 0.28 -10.86 4.25
CA PRO A 261 0.82 -10.53 2.94
C PRO A 261 1.04 -11.76 2.05
N VAL A 262 1.25 -12.93 2.66
CA VAL A 262 1.51 -14.18 1.93
C VAL A 262 0.22 -14.71 1.33
N ILE A 263 -0.85 -14.79 2.13
CA ILE A 263 -2.17 -15.24 1.64
C ILE A 263 -2.69 -14.27 0.58
N ASN A 264 -2.52 -12.97 0.77
CA ASN A 264 -2.92 -11.96 -0.20
C ASN A 264 -2.16 -12.14 -1.54
N GLY A 265 -0.84 -12.38 -1.47
CA GLY A 265 -0.03 -12.69 -2.65
C GLY A 265 -0.54 -13.91 -3.43
N TYR A 266 -0.82 -15.02 -2.73
CA TYR A 266 -1.36 -16.23 -3.36
C TYR A 266 -2.73 -16.01 -3.99
N HIS A 267 -3.61 -15.26 -3.31
CA HIS A 267 -4.96 -14.96 -3.82
C HIS A 267 -4.92 -14.15 -5.12
N LEU A 268 -4.09 -13.10 -5.15
CA LEU A 268 -3.91 -12.26 -6.33
C LEU A 268 -3.28 -13.02 -7.50
N ALA A 269 -2.25 -13.84 -7.22
CA ALA A 269 -1.61 -14.66 -8.23
C ALA A 269 -2.58 -15.69 -8.84
N ALA A 270 -3.35 -16.39 -8.01
CA ALA A 270 -4.35 -17.36 -8.48
C ALA A 270 -5.43 -16.71 -9.34
N THR A 271 -5.89 -15.51 -8.96
CA THR A 271 -6.89 -14.75 -9.72
C THR A 271 -6.35 -14.31 -11.08
N ALA A 272 -5.12 -13.78 -11.12
CA ALA A 272 -4.49 -13.36 -12.37
C ALA A 272 -4.26 -14.54 -13.34
N GLU A 273 -3.85 -15.69 -12.81
CA GLU A 273 -3.62 -16.90 -13.59
C GLU A 273 -4.92 -17.45 -14.19
N ARG A 274 -6.00 -17.48 -13.40
CA ARG A 274 -7.33 -17.87 -13.88
C ARG A 274 -7.81 -16.98 -15.02
N ASP A 275 -7.65 -15.67 -14.86
CA ASP A 275 -8.08 -14.71 -15.87
C ASP A 275 -7.23 -14.81 -17.15
N ARG A 276 -5.94 -15.16 -17.04
CA ARG A 276 -5.10 -15.49 -18.20
C ARG A 276 -5.63 -16.72 -18.92
N LEU A 277 -5.87 -17.81 -18.19
CA LEU A 277 -6.32 -19.07 -18.77
C LEU A 277 -7.70 -18.93 -19.44
N ARG A 278 -8.61 -18.14 -18.88
CA ARG A 278 -9.90 -17.80 -19.54
C ARG A 278 -9.72 -17.06 -20.86
N ARG A 279 -8.76 -16.14 -20.95
CA ARG A 279 -8.46 -15.42 -22.21
C ARG A 279 -7.85 -16.33 -23.26
N GLU A 280 -7.03 -17.30 -22.85
CA GLU A 280 -6.47 -18.32 -23.75
C GLU A 280 -7.57 -19.22 -24.31
N GLN A 281 -8.44 -19.76 -23.44
CA GLN A 281 -9.59 -20.57 -23.88
C GLN A 281 -10.54 -19.80 -24.82
N ALA A 282 -10.77 -18.50 -24.58
CA ALA A 282 -11.58 -17.67 -25.47
C ALA A 282 -10.95 -17.53 -26.88
N ARG A 283 -9.63 -17.35 -26.95
CA ARG A 283 -8.90 -17.27 -28.24
C ARG A 283 -8.88 -18.60 -28.97
N ASP A 284 -8.69 -19.70 -28.25
CA ASP A 284 -8.70 -21.04 -28.84
C ASP A 284 -10.09 -21.38 -29.38
N ALA A 285 -11.16 -21.01 -28.67
CA ALA A 285 -12.53 -21.14 -29.13
C ALA A 285 -12.83 -20.34 -30.41
N GLU A 286 -12.30 -19.12 -30.53
CA GLU A 286 -12.39 -18.32 -31.77
C GLU A 286 -11.61 -18.95 -32.93
N THR A 287 -10.47 -19.58 -32.64
CA THR A 287 -9.59 -20.19 -33.65
C THR A 287 -10.15 -21.52 -34.18
N ASN A 288 -10.82 -22.30 -33.34
CA ASN A 288 -11.42 -23.61 -33.69
C ASN A 288 -12.75 -23.51 -34.48
N TRP A 289 -13.17 -22.31 -34.87
CA TRP A 289 -14.43 -22.07 -35.58
C TRP A 289 -14.30 -22.08 -37.12
N PHE A 290 -13.09 -22.26 -37.64
CA PHE A 290 -12.78 -22.44 -39.07
C PHE A 290 -12.32 -23.87 -39.36
#